data_AF-A0A1X6Z6G6-F1
#
_entry.id   AF-A0A1X6Z6G6-F1
#
_cell.length_a   1.000
_cell.length_b   1.000
_cell.length_c   1.000
_cell.angle_alpha   90.00
_cell.angle_beta   90.00
_cell.angle_gamma   90.00
#
_symmetry.space_group_name_H-M   'P 1'
#
loop_
_entity.id
_entity.type
_entity.pdbx_description
1 polymer ?
#
loop_
_entity_poly.entity_id
_entity_poly.type
_entity_poly.pdbx_seq_one_letter_code
_entity_poly.pdbx_strand_id
1 'polypeptide(L)' 'MSIILLAIGLVLVIEGLVYALAPSLVEQLLEAFKEMPESSRRMMGLIAVALGVLLVWVAKYLGA' A
#
# COMPACT_ATOMS: atom_id res chain seq x y z
N MET A 1 -12.91 8.00 -15.76
CA MET A 1 -13.84 7.28 -14.86
C MET A 1 -13.47 5.80 -14.70
N SER A 2 -13.20 5.06 -15.79
CA SER A 2 -12.81 3.63 -15.75
C SER A 2 -11.54 3.33 -14.94
N ILE A 3 -10.49 4.15 -15.07
CA ILE A 3 -9.21 3.97 -14.36
C ILE A 3 -9.39 4.05 -12.83
N ILE A 4 -10.30 4.91 -12.34
CA ILE A 4 -10.57 5.03 -10.90
C ILE A 4 -11.20 3.75 -10.36
N LEU A 5 -12.20 3.21 -11.08
CA LEU A 5 -12.83 1.94 -10.72
C LEU A 5 -11.83 0.77 -10.75
N LEU A 6 -10.94 0.74 -11.75
CA LEU A 6 -9.88 -0.25 -11.84
C LEU A 6 -8.90 -0.15 -10.67
N ALA A 7 -8.42 1.06 -10.36
CA ALA A 7 -7.49 1.29 -9.26
C ALA A 7 -8.10 0.87 -7.91
N ILE A 8 -9.35 1.25 -7.65
CA ILE A 8 -10.07 0.83 -6.44
C ILE A 8 -10.25 -0.69 -6.42
N GLY A 9 -10.65 -1.30 -7.53
CA GLY A 9 -10.83 -2.75 -7.63
C GLY A 9 -9.53 -3.52 -7.35
N LEU A 10 -8.40 -3.07 -7.90
CA LEU A 10 -7.10 -3.68 -7.65
C LEU A 10 -6.67 -3.54 -6.19
N VAL A 11 -6.88 -2.38 -5.56
CA VAL A 11 -6.62 -2.19 -4.12
C VAL A 11 -7.44 -3.16 -3.29
N LEU A 12 -8.75 -3.31 -3.57
CA LEU A 12 -9.61 -4.23 -2.84
C LEU A 12 -9.21 -5.70 -3.01
N VAL A 13 -8.80 -6.10 -4.22
CA VAL A 13 -8.30 -7.45 -4.47
C VAL A 13 -7.02 -7.72 -3.68
N ILE A 14 -6.05 -6.80 -3.73
CA ILE A 14 -4.77 -6.98 -3.03
C ILE A 14 -4.99 -7.00 -1.52
N GLU A 15 -5.69 -6.01 -0.97
CA GLU A 15 -6.01 -5.95 0.46
C GLU A 15 -6.78 -7.21 0.91
N GLY A 16 -7.84 -7.58 0.19
CA GLY A 16 -8.66 -8.76 0.49
C GLY A 16 -7.86 -10.07 0.47
N LEU A 17 -6.90 -10.22 -0.46
CA LEU A 17 -6.02 -11.38 -0.50
C LEU A 17 -5.09 -11.45 0.70
N VAL A 18 -4.55 -10.31 1.17
CA VAL A 18 -3.72 -10.27 2.37
C VAL A 18 -4.52 -10.75 3.59
N TYR A 19 -5.75 -10.26 3.75
CA TYR A 19 -6.63 -10.71 4.84
C TYR A 19 -7.04 -12.19 4.72
N ALA A 20 -7.31 -12.68 3.50
CA ALA A 20 -7.80 -14.04 3.28
C ALA A 20 -6.68 -15.10 3.39
N LEU A 21 -5.48 -14.80 2.92
CA LEU A 21 -4.37 -15.75 2.84
C LEU A 21 -3.42 -15.67 4.04
N ALA A 22 -3.24 -14.49 4.63
CA ALA A 22 -2.27 -14.26 5.69
C ALA A 22 -2.76 -13.29 6.78
N PRO A 23 -3.88 -13.59 7.46
CA PRO A 23 -4.44 -12.72 8.49
C PRO A 23 -3.47 -12.45 9.65
N SER A 24 -2.64 -13.44 10.03
CA SER A 24 -1.66 -13.31 11.10
C SER A 24 -0.52 -12.33 10.78
N LEU A 25 -0.18 -12.14 9.49
CA LEU A 25 0.80 -11.12 9.10
C LEU A 25 0.25 -9.72 9.33
N VAL A 26 -1.05 -9.51 9.10
CA VAL A 26 -1.68 -8.21 9.34
C VAL A 26 -1.63 -7.86 10.83
N GLU A 27 -1.96 -8.81 11.70
CA GLU A 27 -1.89 -8.62 13.14
C GLU A 27 -0.47 -8.26 13.61
N GLN A 28 0.54 -9.02 13.17
CA GLN A 28 1.94 -8.76 13.51
C GLN A 28 2.41 -7.39 13.00
N LEU A 29 2.03 -7.00 11.77
CA LEU A 29 2.35 -5.68 11.24
C LEU A 29 1.70 -4.59 12.10
N LEU A 30 0.43 -4.74 12.47
CA LEU A 30 -0.27 -3.77 13.31
C LEU A 30 0.37 -3.62 14.69
N GLU A 31 0.82 -4.72 15.30
CA GLU A 31 1.58 -4.68 16.56
C GLU A 31 2.91 -3.94 16.39
N ALA A 32 3.69 -4.28 15.37
CA ALA A 32 4.93 -3.57 15.07
C ALA A 32 4.70 -2.07 14.82
N PHE A 33 3.64 -1.71 14.09
CA PHE A 33 3.27 -0.31 13.89
C PHE A 33 2.91 0.36 15.22
N LYS A 34 2.16 -0.29 16.11
CA LYS A 34 1.78 0.25 17.43
C LYS A 34 2.97 0.55 18.33
N GLU A 35 4.06 -0.19 18.21
CA GLU A 35 5.29 0.03 18.99
C GLU A 35 6.15 1.17 18.45
N MET A 36 5.97 1.56 17.18
CA MET A 36 6.75 2.64 16.58
C MET A 36 6.35 4.03 17.08
N PRO A 37 7.30 4.95 17.30
CA PRO A 37 7.00 6.35 17.56
C PRO A 37 6.36 7.03 16.34
N GLU A 38 5.51 8.03 16.59
CA GLU A 38 4.72 8.71 15.55
C GLU A 38 5.58 9.27 14.40
N SER A 39 6.76 9.82 14.72
CA SER A 39 7.71 10.34 13.73
C SER A 39 8.19 9.27 12.74
N SER A 40 8.40 8.04 13.20
CA SER A 40 8.82 6.91 12.36
C SER A 40 7.67 6.42 11.49
N ARG A 41 6.45 6.33 12.04
CA ARG A 41 5.25 5.99 11.24
C ARG A 41 5.02 6.99 10.11
N ARG A 42 5.17 8.28 10.40
CA ARG A 42 5.06 9.34 9.39
C ARG A 42 6.12 9.19 8.31
N MET A 43 7.37 8.93 8.69
CA MET A 43 8.46 8.73 7.73
C MET A 43 8.18 7.52 6.81
N MET A 44 7.74 6.39 7.37
CA MET A 44 7.34 5.22 6.59
C MET A 44 6.22 5.53 5.60
N GLY A 45 5.18 6.26 6.04
CA GLY A 45 4.10 6.69 5.15
C GLY A 45 4.60 7.58 4.01
N LEU A 46 5.50 8.53 4.29
CA LEU A 46 6.09 9.39 3.26
C LEU A 46 6.93 8.60 2.26
N ILE A 47 7.72 7.64 2.73
CA ILE A 47 8.49 6.74 1.86
C ILE A 47 7.56 5.90 0.98
N ALA A 48 6.49 5.33 1.55
CA ALA A 48 5.51 4.55 0.79
C ALA A 48 4.82 5.39 -0.30
N VAL A 49 4.44 6.64 0.02
CA VAL A 49 3.88 7.57 -0.97
C VAL A 49 4.89 7.90 -2.06
N ALA A 50 6.14 8.22 -1.70
CA ALA A 50 7.19 8.54 -2.67
C ALA A 50 7.46 7.36 -3.63
N LEU A 51 7.53 6.13 -3.11
CA LEU A 51 7.68 4.93 -3.92
C LEU A 51 6.44 4.68 -4.80
N GLY A 52 5.23 4.86 -4.28
CA GLY A 52 4.00 4.74 -5.07
C GLY A 52 3.97 5.72 -6.25
N VAL A 53 4.34 6.98 -6.02
CA VAL A 53 4.45 7.99 -7.08
C VAL A 53 5.51 7.61 -8.10
N LEU A 54 6.69 7.15 -7.65
CA LEU A 54 7.76 6.68 -8.53
C LEU A 54 7.29 5.53 -9.43
N LEU A 55 6.62 4.53 -8.85
CA LEU A 55 6.10 3.38 -9.61
C LEU A 55 5.04 3.79 -10.63
N VAL A 56 4.11 4.67 -10.26
CA VAL A 56 3.10 5.20 -11.19
C VAL A 56 3.79 5.99 -12.32
N TRP A 57 4.82 6.77 -12.00
CA TRP A 57 5.57 7.52 -13.01
C TRP A 57 6.31 6.61 -13.99
N VAL A 58 6.98 5.56 -13.48
CA VAL A 58 7.65 4.55 -14.30
C VAL A 58 6.65 3.78 -15.16
N ALA A 59 5.52 3.34 -14.59
CA ALA A 59 4.48 2.65 -15.35
C ALA A 59 3.97 3.51 -16.51
N LYS A 60 3.72 4.80 -16.25
CA LYS A 60 3.33 5.76 -17.29
C LYS A 60 4.41 5.93 -18.36
N TYR A 61 5.68 6.00 -17.98
CA TYR A 61 6.80 6.07 -18.92
C TYR A 61 6.89 4.82 -19.81
N LEU A 62 6.54 3.65 -19.26
CA LEU A 62 6.50 2.37 -19.98
C LEU A 62 5.23 2.16 -20.81
N GLY A 63 4.31 3.13 -20.84
CA GLY A 63 3.13 3.13 -21.72
C GLY A 63 1.81 2.67 -21.08
N ALA A 64 1.73 2.67 -19.73
CA ALA A 64 0.47 2.47 -19.00
C ALA A 64 -0.49 3.67 -19.10
#